data_AF-A0ABD3WNZ4-F1
#
_entry.id   AF-A0ABD3WNZ4-F1
#
_cell.length_a   1.000
_cell.length_b   1.000
_cell.length_c   1.000
_cell.angle_alpha   90.00
_cell.angle_beta   90.00
_cell.angle_gamma   90.00
#
_symmetry.space_group_name_H-M   'P 1'
#
loop_
_entity.id
_entity.type
_entity.pdbx_description
1 polymer ?
#
loop_
_entity_poly.entity_id
_entity_poly.type
_entity_poly.pdbx_seq_one_letter_code
_entity_poly.pdbx_strand_id
1 'polypeptide(L)'
;MDNFKSLHSEELGQRNHTLTEKGRESYIQRRDKYSQDVEYLWSMLDSYLKIANSPPERVQDCLALEQNIIQGNVKYLGQVNAFTSFLKGTRSDESTQDLDTLFQLVNFRKRAVDRALNLLKNKSQYDDKRSIKSHHSGSKASSQSSKHSDAPSVARRKWAKAEAARAAILFAEKQAALKEWRP
;
A
#
# COMPACT_ATOMS: atom_id res chain seq x y z
N MET A 1 0.69 -5.25 8.87
CA MET A 1 1.19 -5.96 7.67
C MET A 1 2.47 -6.65 8.10
N ASP A 2 2.32 -7.75 8.83
CA ASP A 2 3.38 -8.36 9.65
C ASP A 2 3.75 -9.76 9.15
N ASN A 3 3.61 -10.01 7.85
CA ASN A 3 3.83 -11.33 7.24
C ASN A 3 5.30 -11.72 7.04
N PHE A 4 6.27 -10.86 7.34
CA PHE A 4 7.68 -11.15 7.06
C PHE A 4 8.46 -11.70 8.25
N LYS A 5 8.00 -11.51 9.49
CA LYS A 5 8.67 -12.05 10.69
C LYS A 5 8.32 -13.53 10.97
N SER A 6 7.22 -14.03 10.41
CA SER A 6 6.72 -15.39 10.69
C SER A 6 7.39 -16.50 9.87
N LEU A 7 8.23 -16.17 8.90
CA LEU A 7 8.79 -17.15 7.94
C LEU A 7 10.07 -17.85 8.42
N HIS A 8 10.64 -17.43 9.56
CA HIS A 8 11.93 -17.98 10.02
C HIS A 8 11.79 -19.13 11.01
N SER A 9 10.58 -19.37 11.55
CA SER A 9 10.39 -20.32 12.65
C SER A 9 9.93 -21.73 12.25
N GLU A 10 9.62 -21.98 10.97
CA GLU A 10 9.05 -23.27 10.50
C GLU A 10 10.04 -24.21 9.77
N GLU A 11 11.28 -23.80 9.49
CA GLU A 11 12.21 -24.57 8.62
C GLU A 11 13.30 -25.37 9.37
N LEU A 12 13.21 -25.56 10.69
CA LEU A 12 14.25 -26.24 11.50
C LEU A 12 14.35 -27.78 11.33
N GLY A 13 13.79 -28.35 10.26
CA GLY A 13 13.77 -29.81 10.06
C GLY A 13 13.86 -30.32 8.62
N GLN A 14 14.04 -29.46 7.62
CA GLN A 14 14.13 -29.89 6.23
C GLN A 14 15.59 -30.09 5.80
N ARG A 15 15.91 -31.25 5.21
CA ARG A 15 17.27 -31.57 4.72
C ARG A 15 17.54 -30.78 3.44
N ASN A 16 18.65 -30.03 3.42
CA ASN A 16 19.13 -29.41 2.19
C ASN A 16 19.57 -30.48 1.17
N HIS A 17 19.26 -30.23 -0.09
CA HIS A 17 19.62 -31.06 -1.22
C HIS A 17 20.90 -30.52 -1.88
N THR A 18 21.81 -31.42 -2.22
CA THR A 18 22.95 -31.09 -3.09
C THR A 18 22.51 -31.18 -4.54
N LEU A 19 22.68 -30.10 -5.31
CA LEU A 19 22.36 -30.09 -6.73
C LEU A 19 23.37 -30.93 -7.52
N THR A 20 22.87 -31.70 -8.49
CA THR A 20 23.71 -32.31 -9.53
C THR A 20 24.20 -31.22 -10.49
N GLU A 21 25.23 -31.50 -11.29
CA GLU A 21 25.78 -30.53 -12.26
C GLU A 21 24.70 -29.95 -13.20
N LYS A 22 23.92 -30.82 -13.86
CA LYS A 22 22.77 -30.40 -14.70
C LYS A 22 21.69 -29.65 -13.91
N GLY A 23 21.48 -30.04 -12.65
CA GLY A 23 20.56 -29.37 -11.75
C GLY A 23 21.01 -27.94 -11.42
N ARG A 24 22.32 -27.76 -11.19
CA ARG A 24 22.95 -26.47 -10.93
C ARG A 24 22.89 -25.55 -12.15
N GLU A 25 23.12 -26.06 -13.36
CA GLU A 25 22.95 -25.28 -14.59
C GLU A 25 21.52 -24.77 -14.75
N SER A 26 20.54 -25.67 -14.57
CA SER A 26 19.11 -25.34 -14.65
C SER A 26 18.68 -24.34 -13.55
N TYR A 27 19.30 -24.44 -12.38
CA TYR A 27 19.11 -23.52 -11.27
C TYR A 27 19.64 -22.13 -11.62
N ILE A 28 20.89 -22.02 -12.06
CA ILE A 28 21.54 -20.75 -12.42
C ILE A 28 20.73 -20.03 -13.50
N GLN A 29 20.33 -20.72 -14.57
CA GLN A 29 19.53 -20.11 -15.64
C GLN A 29 18.21 -19.52 -15.14
N ARG A 30 17.50 -20.25 -14.26
CA ARG A 30 16.23 -19.76 -13.69
C ARG A 30 16.44 -18.64 -12.68
N ARG A 31 17.44 -18.76 -11.81
CA ARG A 31 17.83 -17.74 -10.84
C ARG A 31 18.17 -16.43 -11.56
N ASP A 32 18.99 -16.49 -12.60
CA ASP A 32 19.43 -15.31 -13.35
C ASP A 32 18.26 -14.65 -14.06
N LYS A 33 17.33 -15.43 -14.63
CA LYS A 33 16.09 -14.90 -15.21
C LYS A 33 15.24 -14.18 -14.16
N TYR A 34 14.98 -14.79 -13.01
CA TYR A 34 14.24 -14.13 -11.94
C TYR A 34 14.94 -12.86 -11.46
N SER A 35 16.26 -12.91 -11.30
CA SER A 35 17.06 -11.75 -10.90
C SER A 35 16.93 -10.61 -11.90
N GLN A 36 17.02 -10.90 -13.20
CA GLN A 36 16.84 -9.90 -14.26
C GLN A 36 15.45 -9.27 -14.22
N ASP A 37 14.40 -10.08 -14.08
CA ASP A 37 13.02 -9.58 -14.00
C ASP A 37 12.81 -8.67 -12.77
N VAL A 38 13.35 -9.08 -11.61
CA VAL A 38 13.29 -8.30 -10.37
C VAL A 38 14.05 -6.98 -10.50
N GLU A 39 15.24 -6.99 -11.09
CA GLU A 39 16.04 -5.77 -11.32
C GLU A 39 15.38 -4.83 -12.35
N TYR A 40 14.78 -5.38 -13.41
CA TYR A 40 14.05 -4.59 -14.38
C TYR A 40 12.87 -3.85 -13.72
N LEU A 41 12.03 -4.55 -12.97
CA LEU A 41 10.92 -3.94 -12.24
C LEU A 41 11.41 -2.91 -11.21
N TRP A 42 12.52 -3.20 -10.53
CA TRP A 42 13.12 -2.25 -9.60
C TRP A 42 13.63 -0.99 -10.29
N SER A 43 14.29 -1.10 -11.45
CA SER A 43 14.80 0.07 -12.18
C SER A 43 13.68 1.03 -12.60
N MET A 44 12.54 0.50 -13.04
CA MET A 44 11.35 1.30 -13.31
C MET A 44 10.82 1.97 -12.04
N LEU A 45 10.74 1.24 -10.92
CA LEU A 45 10.30 1.80 -9.65
C LEU A 45 11.25 2.89 -9.15
N ASP A 46 12.55 2.66 -9.22
CA ASP A 46 13.62 3.58 -8.81
C ASP A 46 13.55 4.91 -9.58
N SER A 47 13.14 4.88 -10.85
CA SER A 47 12.89 6.12 -11.61
C SER A 47 11.81 6.99 -10.96
N TYR A 48 10.71 6.39 -10.48
CA TYR A 48 9.66 7.11 -9.74
C TYR A 48 10.13 7.56 -8.35
N LEU A 49 10.92 6.73 -7.66
CA LEU A 49 11.48 7.09 -6.35
C LEU A 49 12.43 8.30 -6.44
N LYS A 50 13.21 8.41 -7.51
CA LYS A 50 14.07 9.57 -7.77
C LYS A 50 13.26 10.84 -7.96
N ILE A 51 12.13 10.78 -8.68
CA ILE A 51 11.22 11.92 -8.84
C ILE A 51 10.62 12.28 -7.47
N ALA A 52 10.24 11.29 -6.66
CA ALA A 52 9.65 11.53 -5.34
C ALA A 52 10.61 12.20 -4.33
N ASN A 53 11.93 12.11 -4.52
CA ASN A 53 12.91 12.84 -3.70
C ASN A 53 12.87 14.36 -3.94
N SER A 54 12.41 14.79 -5.12
CA SER A 54 12.17 16.18 -5.48
C SER A 54 10.72 16.32 -5.94
N PRO A 55 9.76 16.19 -5.01
CA PRO A 55 8.37 15.95 -5.36
C PRO A 55 7.78 17.15 -6.13
N PRO A 56 6.91 16.90 -7.13
CA PRO A 56 6.27 17.93 -7.92
C PRO A 56 5.60 19.04 -7.09
N GLU A 57 5.42 20.22 -7.66
CA GLU A 57 4.73 21.31 -6.98
C GLU A 57 3.22 21.11 -6.95
N ARG A 58 2.65 20.51 -8.00
CA ARG A 58 1.21 20.29 -8.08
C ARG A 58 0.83 19.05 -7.29
N VAL A 59 -0.19 19.19 -6.44
CA VAL A 59 -0.72 18.08 -5.64
C VAL A 59 -1.21 16.93 -6.52
N GLN A 60 -1.85 17.23 -7.65
CA GLN A 60 -2.33 16.21 -8.60
C GLN A 60 -1.19 15.33 -9.14
N ASP A 61 -0.04 15.94 -9.46
CA ASP A 61 1.14 15.23 -9.95
C ASP A 61 1.77 14.37 -8.84
N CYS A 62 1.73 14.84 -7.58
CA CYS A 62 2.16 14.06 -6.43
C CYS A 62 1.28 12.81 -6.22
N LEU A 63 -0.04 12.95 -6.34
CA LEU A 63 -0.98 11.83 -6.20
C LEU A 63 -0.82 10.81 -7.34
N ALA A 64 -0.59 11.29 -8.57
CA ALA A 64 -0.31 10.41 -9.70
C ALA A 64 1.01 9.65 -9.51
N LEU A 65 2.06 10.32 -9.00
CA LEU A 65 3.33 9.69 -8.69
C LEU A 65 3.21 8.66 -7.55
N GLU A 66 2.45 8.97 -6.50
CA GLU A 66 2.15 8.03 -5.42
C GLU A 66 1.48 6.76 -5.95
N GLN A 67 0.46 6.89 -6.80
CA GLN A 67 -0.20 5.77 -7.46
C GLN A 67 0.77 4.94 -8.29
N ASN A 68 1.64 5.57 -9.07
CA ASN A 68 2.64 4.87 -9.88
C ASN A 68 3.65 4.09 -9.03
N ILE A 69 4.10 4.66 -7.91
CA ILE A 69 4.99 3.97 -6.95
C ILE A 69 4.27 2.78 -6.33
N ILE A 70 3.01 2.93 -5.90
CA ILE A 70 2.23 1.84 -5.31
C ILE A 70 2.05 0.69 -6.32
N GLN A 71 1.60 1.00 -7.54
CA GLN A 71 1.38 -0.01 -8.57
C GLN A 71 2.69 -0.69 -8.99
N GLY A 72 3.78 0.07 -9.15
CA GLY A 72 5.10 -0.46 -9.45
C GLY A 72 5.62 -1.38 -8.34
N ASN A 73 5.44 -0.98 -7.07
CA ASN A 73 5.82 -1.78 -5.92
C ASN A 73 5.02 -3.08 -5.81
N VAL A 74 3.72 -3.08 -6.12
CA VAL A 74 2.90 -4.31 -6.16
C VAL A 74 3.44 -5.29 -7.22
N LYS A 75 3.75 -4.81 -8.43
CA LYS A 75 4.32 -5.66 -9.49
C LYS A 75 5.69 -6.22 -9.09
N TYR A 76 6.55 -5.36 -8.55
CA TYR A 76 7.86 -5.74 -8.03
C TYR A 76 7.76 -6.83 -6.95
N LEU A 77 6.92 -6.64 -5.94
CA LEU A 77 6.72 -7.61 -4.86
C LEU A 77 6.11 -8.93 -5.37
N GLY A 78 5.23 -8.87 -6.37
CA GLY A 78 4.72 -10.06 -7.04
C GLY A 78 5.86 -10.92 -7.63
N GLN A 79 6.80 -10.29 -8.34
CA GLN A 79 7.95 -10.99 -8.91
C GLN A 79 8.92 -11.50 -7.84
N VAL A 80 9.17 -10.71 -6.78
CA VAL A 80 9.97 -11.12 -5.62
C VAL A 80 9.37 -12.36 -4.94
N ASN A 81 8.05 -12.42 -4.80
CA ASN A 81 7.37 -13.58 -4.21
C ASN A 81 7.50 -14.83 -5.08
N ALA A 82 7.43 -14.68 -6.40
CA ALA A 82 7.68 -15.77 -7.34
C ALA A 82 9.12 -16.28 -7.22
N PHE A 83 10.10 -15.38 -7.15
CA PHE A 83 11.51 -15.74 -6.97
C PHE A 83 11.76 -16.42 -5.62
N THR A 84 11.19 -15.87 -4.55
CA THR A 84 11.28 -16.45 -3.20
C THR A 84 10.72 -17.88 -3.17
N SER A 85 9.57 -18.10 -3.81
CA SER A 85 8.97 -19.43 -3.93
C SER A 85 9.87 -20.41 -4.68
N PHE A 86 10.52 -19.97 -5.76
CA PHE A 86 11.49 -20.78 -6.50
C PHE A 86 12.69 -21.17 -5.63
N LEU A 87 13.28 -20.21 -4.91
CA LEU A 87 14.43 -20.46 -4.04
C LEU A 87 14.07 -21.43 -2.91
N LYS A 88 12.94 -21.21 -2.23
CA LYS A 88 12.40 -22.13 -1.20
C LYS A 88 12.08 -23.51 -1.73
N GLY A 89 11.67 -23.62 -2.99
CA GLY A 89 11.40 -24.90 -3.65
C GLY A 89 12.66 -25.68 -4.01
N THR A 90 13.78 -24.98 -4.25
CA THR A 90 15.06 -25.60 -4.66
C THR A 90 15.74 -26.30 -3.48
N ARG A 91 15.73 -25.68 -2.29
CA ARG A 91 16.23 -26.26 -1.03
C ARG A 91 17.68 -26.75 -1.11
N SER A 92 18.54 -26.01 -1.79
CA SER A 92 19.99 -26.20 -1.76
C SER A 92 20.66 -25.09 -0.96
N ASP A 93 21.90 -25.33 -0.52
CA ASP A 93 22.70 -24.31 0.18
C ASP A 93 22.85 -23.04 -0.68
N GLU A 94 23.00 -23.19 -2.00
CA GLU A 94 23.05 -22.03 -2.91
C GLU A 94 21.72 -21.25 -2.89
N SER A 95 20.58 -21.95 -2.93
CA SER A 95 19.26 -21.30 -2.90
C SER A 95 18.96 -20.61 -1.56
N THR A 96 19.46 -21.15 -0.45
CA THR A 96 19.33 -20.52 0.87
C THR A 96 20.14 -19.22 0.94
N GLN A 97 21.37 -19.22 0.44
CA GLN A 97 22.21 -18.01 0.37
C GLN A 97 21.60 -16.94 -0.55
N ASP A 98 21.08 -17.34 -1.70
CA ASP A 98 20.41 -16.44 -2.63
C ASP A 98 19.13 -15.85 -2.03
N LEU A 99 18.41 -16.64 -1.22
CA LEU A 99 17.20 -16.21 -0.52
C LEU A 99 17.51 -15.20 0.60
N ASP A 100 18.56 -15.41 1.37
CA ASP A 100 19.02 -14.43 2.36
C ASP A 100 19.45 -13.12 1.71
N THR A 101 20.18 -13.20 0.59
CA THR A 101 20.59 -12.04 -0.20
C THR A 101 19.38 -11.28 -0.73
N LEU A 102 18.40 -12.00 -1.29
CA LEU A 102 17.15 -11.42 -1.77
C LEU A 102 16.40 -10.71 -0.65
N PHE A 103 16.31 -11.28 0.55
CA PHE A 103 15.64 -10.65 1.68
C PHE A 103 16.30 -9.36 2.14
N GLN A 104 17.64 -9.33 2.21
CA GLN A 104 18.36 -8.10 2.54
C GLN A 104 18.07 -6.99 1.52
N LEU A 105 18.12 -7.34 0.23
CA LEU A 105 17.83 -6.44 -0.87
C LEU A 105 16.41 -5.88 -0.83
N VAL A 106 15.41 -6.75 -0.66
CA VAL A 106 14.00 -6.37 -0.57
C VAL A 106 13.75 -5.47 0.63
N ASN A 107 14.38 -5.74 1.78
CA ASN A 107 14.26 -4.89 2.96
C ASN A 107 14.87 -3.50 2.78
N PHE A 108 15.99 -3.40 2.06
CA PHE A 108 16.57 -2.11 1.69
C PHE A 108 15.64 -1.32 0.75
N ARG A 109 15.15 -1.99 -0.30
CA ARG A 109 14.26 -1.40 -1.31
C ARG A 109 12.93 -0.95 -0.73
N LYS A 110 12.35 -1.75 0.18
CA LYS A 110 11.14 -1.39 0.93
C LYS A 110 11.31 -0.07 1.68
N ARG A 111 12.43 0.14 2.38
CA ARG A 111 12.71 1.39 3.09
C ARG A 111 12.78 2.59 2.14
N ALA A 112 13.30 2.41 0.92
CA ALA A 112 13.33 3.46 -0.08
C ALA A 112 11.92 3.83 -0.57
N VAL A 113 11.07 2.83 -0.83
CA VAL A 113 9.65 3.03 -1.19
C VAL A 113 8.90 3.75 -0.07
N ASP A 114 9.02 3.26 1.17
CA ASP A 114 8.37 3.84 2.34
C ASP A 114 8.78 5.31 2.54
N ARG A 115 10.06 5.63 2.34
CA ARG A 115 10.56 7.01 2.40
C ARG A 115 9.92 7.90 1.33
N ALA A 116 9.89 7.45 0.09
CA ALA A 116 9.31 8.21 -1.02
C ALA A 116 7.82 8.49 -0.81
N LEU A 117 7.05 7.47 -0.40
CA LEU A 117 5.62 7.64 -0.10
C LEU A 117 5.38 8.61 1.05
N ASN A 118 6.21 8.56 2.10
CA ASN A 118 6.12 9.52 3.20
C ASN A 118 6.42 10.96 2.77
N LEU A 119 7.40 11.18 1.88
CA LEU A 119 7.70 12.50 1.33
C LEU A 119 6.52 13.07 0.55
N LEU A 120 5.91 12.27 -0.33
CA LEU A 120 4.75 12.68 -1.13
C LEU A 120 3.54 13.01 -0.25
N LYS A 121 3.26 12.16 0.76
CA LYS A 121 2.18 12.37 1.71
C LYS A 121 2.34 13.64 2.54
N ASN A 122 3.57 13.94 2.97
CA ASN A 122 3.83 15.17 3.72
C ASN A 122 3.57 16.40 2.84
N LYS A 123 3.99 16.38 1.58
CA LYS A 123 3.81 17.53 0.68
C LYS A 123 2.33 17.80 0.36
N SER A 124 1.55 16.77 0.06
CA SER A 124 0.11 16.93 -0.21
C SER A 124 -0.65 17.52 0.98
N GLN A 125 -0.27 17.16 2.22
CA GLN A 125 -0.88 17.71 3.43
C GLN A 125 -0.54 19.19 3.71
N TYR A 126 0.61 19.69 3.21
CA TYR A 126 0.98 21.10 3.39
C TYR A 126 0.19 22.03 2.46
N ASP A 127 -0.12 21.59 1.25
CA ASP A 127 -0.88 22.40 0.28
C ASP A 127 -2.37 22.52 0.65
N ASP A 128 -2.97 21.46 1.20
CA ASP A 128 -4.34 21.52 1.75
C ASP A 128 -4.44 22.55 2.89
N LYS A 129 -3.41 22.67 3.74
CA LYS A 129 -3.39 23.65 4.84
C LYS A 129 -3.16 25.10 4.37
N ARG A 130 -2.48 25.31 3.24
CA ARG A 130 -2.32 26.65 2.63
C ARG A 130 -3.59 27.12 1.94
N SER A 131 -4.29 26.23 1.24
CA SER A 131 -5.58 26.50 0.60
C SER A 131 -6.64 27.04 1.59
N ILE A 132 -6.64 26.53 2.83
CA ILE A 132 -7.61 26.94 3.86
C ILE A 132 -7.29 28.33 4.45
N LYS A 133 -6.03 28.80 4.39
CA LYS A 133 -5.61 30.07 5.01
C LYS A 133 -5.67 31.29 4.08
N SER A 134 -6.00 31.15 2.80
CA SER A 134 -6.01 32.26 1.83
C SER A 134 -7.37 32.96 1.62
N HIS A 135 -8.38 32.69 2.46
CA HIS A 135 -9.69 33.36 2.39
C HIS A 135 -10.00 34.19 3.64
N HIS A 136 -9.12 35.12 4.02
CA HIS A 136 -9.50 36.18 4.96
C HIS A 136 -8.75 37.49 4.70
N SER A 137 -9.03 38.10 3.56
CA SER A 137 -8.74 39.53 3.37
C SER A 137 -9.76 40.15 2.42
N GLY A 138 -10.76 40.79 3.03
CA GLY A 138 -11.34 42.04 2.56
C GLY A 138 -12.17 42.03 1.27
N SER A 139 -13.49 42.01 1.43
CA SER A 139 -14.35 42.82 0.56
C SER A 139 -15.67 43.13 1.26
N LYS A 140 -15.95 44.43 1.28
CA LYS A 140 -17.03 45.13 1.97
C LYS A 140 -18.42 44.72 1.46
N ALA A 141 -19.36 44.82 2.38
CA ALA A 141 -20.81 44.82 2.25
C ALA A 141 -21.39 45.21 0.87
N SER A 142 -22.28 44.36 0.37
CA SER A 142 -23.53 44.82 -0.27
C SER A 142 -24.63 43.82 0.06
N SER A 143 -25.62 44.31 0.81
CA SER A 143 -26.85 43.63 1.17
C SER A 143 -27.67 43.26 -0.06
N GLN A 144 -28.11 42.01 -0.18
CA GLN A 144 -29.40 41.72 -0.82
C GLN A 144 -29.96 40.36 -0.39
N SER A 145 -31.26 40.39 -0.13
CA SER A 145 -32.07 39.41 0.57
C SER A 145 -32.49 38.21 -0.28
N SER A 146 -32.83 37.14 0.45
CA SER A 146 -33.93 36.18 0.22
C SER A 146 -33.57 34.77 -0.28
N LYS A 147 -34.26 33.83 0.37
CA LYS A 147 -34.43 32.38 0.11
C LYS A 147 -33.42 31.47 0.82
N HIS A 148 -33.77 31.16 2.07
CA HIS A 148 -33.34 29.97 2.80
C HIS A 148 -33.56 28.73 1.92
N SER A 149 -32.46 28.14 1.45
CA SER A 149 -32.43 26.75 1.02
C SER A 149 -31.44 26.04 1.93
N ASP A 150 -31.94 25.47 3.03
CA ASP A 150 -31.19 24.58 3.90
C ASP A 150 -30.92 23.26 3.17
N ALA A 151 -29.97 23.30 2.25
CA ALA A 151 -29.37 22.09 1.70
C ALA A 151 -28.34 21.58 2.71
N PRO A 152 -28.59 20.46 3.43
CA PRO A 152 -27.62 19.93 4.37
C PRO A 152 -26.37 19.51 3.62
N SER A 153 -25.20 19.93 4.12
CA SER A 153 -23.89 19.53 3.58
C SER A 153 -23.80 18.02 3.43
N VAL A 154 -23.01 17.55 2.45
CA VAL A 154 -22.80 16.11 2.21
C VAL A 154 -22.38 15.37 3.48
N ALA A 155 -21.62 16.03 4.37
CA ALA A 155 -21.24 15.50 5.67
C ALA A 155 -22.45 15.28 6.60
N ARG A 156 -23.35 16.28 6.68
CA ARG A 156 -24.57 16.19 7.50
C ARG A 156 -25.54 15.13 6.97
N ARG A 157 -25.62 14.97 5.64
CA ARG A 157 -26.42 13.92 4.99
C ARG A 157 -25.87 12.51 5.28
N LYS A 158 -24.54 12.35 5.29
CA LYS A 158 -23.89 11.07 5.65
C LYS A 158 -24.10 10.72 7.13
N TRP A 159 -23.99 11.70 8.02
CA TRP A 159 -24.27 11.51 9.46
C TRP A 159 -25.72 11.10 9.71
N ALA A 160 -26.69 11.81 9.13
CA ALA A 160 -28.10 11.45 9.28
C ALA A 160 -28.42 10.03 8.75
N LYS A 161 -27.78 9.61 7.65
CA LYS A 161 -27.94 8.24 7.11
C LYS A 161 -27.33 7.18 8.04
N ALA A 162 -26.19 7.47 8.66
CA ALA A 162 -25.57 6.55 9.62
C ALA A 162 -26.39 6.43 10.92
N GLU A 163 -26.96 7.53 11.38
CA GLU A 163 -27.82 7.56 12.57
C GLU A 163 -29.13 6.80 12.35
N ALA A 164 -29.77 6.98 11.19
CA ALA A 164 -30.96 6.21 10.81
C ALA A 164 -30.68 4.70 10.69
N ALA A 165 -29.53 4.30 10.14
CA ALA A 165 -29.15 2.89 10.06
C ALA A 165 -28.93 2.26 11.45
N ARG A 166 -28.33 3.01 12.38
CA ARG A 166 -28.16 2.55 13.78
C ARG A 166 -29.49 2.41 14.50
N ALA A 167 -30.41 3.35 14.30
CA ALA A 167 -31.76 3.27 14.88
C ALA A 167 -32.54 2.07 14.32
N ALA A 168 -32.39 1.75 13.03
CA ALA A 168 -33.04 0.61 12.40
C ALA A 168 -32.53 -0.74 12.96
N ILE A 169 -31.22 -0.86 13.20
CA ILE A 169 -30.63 -2.06 13.81
C ILE A 169 -31.14 -2.24 15.25
N LEU A 170 -31.10 -1.18 16.06
CA LEU A 170 -31.62 -1.22 17.44
C LEU A 170 -33.11 -1.57 17.51
N PHE A 171 -33.90 -1.11 16.53
CA PHE A 171 -35.31 -1.47 16.44
C PHE A 171 -35.52 -2.93 16.04
N ALA A 172 -34.74 -3.44 15.07
CA ALA A 172 -34.76 -4.83 14.66
C ALA A 172 -34.33 -5.78 15.80
N GLU A 173 -33.31 -5.41 16.58
CA GLU A 173 -32.88 -6.14 17.78
C GLU A 173 -33.97 -6.20 18.84
N LYS A 174 -34.64 -5.07 19.11
CA LYS A 174 -35.78 -5.03 20.05
C LYS A 174 -36.96 -5.86 19.57
N GLN A 175 -37.26 -5.87 18.27
CA GLN A 175 -38.31 -6.72 17.71
C GLN A 175 -37.95 -8.21 17.76
N ALA A 176 -36.68 -8.57 17.52
CA ALA A 176 -36.20 -9.94 17.63
C ALA A 176 -36.29 -10.45 19.07
N ALA A 177 -35.87 -9.64 20.05
CA ALA A 177 -35.99 -9.95 21.47
C ALA A 177 -37.45 -10.13 21.92
N LEU A 178 -38.39 -9.32 21.40
CA LEU A 178 -39.83 -9.47 21.65
C LEU A 178 -40.43 -10.71 20.99
N LYS A 179 -39.84 -11.21 19.89
CA LYS A 179 -40.30 -12.40 19.18
C LYS A 179 -39.75 -13.70 19.80
N GLU A 180 -38.55 -13.66 20.39
CA GLU A 180 -38.01 -14.75 21.23
C GLU A 180 -38.71 -14.86 22.58
N TRP A 181 -39.25 -13.75 23.12
CA TRP A 181 -40.03 -13.73 24.36
C TRP A 181 -41.53 -13.93 24.10
N ARG A 182 -41.87 -14.98 23.33
CA ARG A 182 -43.23 -15.54 23.30
C ARG A 182 -43.22 -16.85 24.09
N PRO A 183 -43.85 -16.94 25.28
CA PRO A 183 -44.15 -18.22 25.92
C PRO A 183 -45.13 -19.04 25.08
#